data_AF-A0A2D5HGN6-F1
#
_entry.id   AF-A0A2D5HGN6-F1
#
_cell.length_a   1.000
_cell.length_b   1.000
_cell.length_c   1.000
_cell.angle_alpha   90.00
_cell.angle_beta   90.00
_cell.angle_gamma   90.00
#
_symmetry.space_group_name_H-M   'P 1'
#
loop_
_entity.id
_entity.type
_entity.pdbx_description
1 polymer ?
#
loop_
_entity_poly.entity_id
_entity_poly.type
_entity_poly.pdbx_seq_one_letter_code
_entity_poly.pdbx_strand_id
1 'polypeptide(L)'
;MSDPNKRAVIYRMVMDKHVCPFGLKSKHLLKTKGYRIEDHWLTSREKTDAFKREHGVDTTPQTFIAGQRIGGYEALRTFFGLEASHNAIGRYVPVLCVFITAAVAALAASTASFGTPLTVFSAEWFVSIAMMLLAMLKLQDIEKFSSMFLGYDLLARRWVPYAYAYPFLEWSAGALMTAHILPWLAIPIALSIGSIGAVSVYYAVYVQKRELKCACVGGAGDVPLGFVSLTENLFMIGMALWMLIRPI
;
A
#
# COMPACT_ATOMS: atom_id res chain seq x y z
N MET A 1 8.68 -36.86 -19.22
CA MET A 1 8.30 -36.58 -20.63
C MET A 1 7.36 -35.37 -20.62
N SER A 2 7.75 -34.28 -21.28
CA SER A 2 6.96 -33.05 -21.36
C SER A 2 5.75 -33.25 -22.27
N ASP A 3 4.55 -33.00 -21.76
CA ASP A 3 3.28 -33.06 -22.48
C ASP A 3 3.36 -32.20 -23.77
N PRO A 4 3.18 -32.78 -24.98
CA PRO A 4 3.23 -32.05 -26.25
C PRO A 4 2.17 -30.93 -26.34
N ASN A 5 1.14 -30.93 -25.48
CA ASN A 5 0.16 -29.85 -25.38
C ASN A 5 0.62 -28.60 -24.61
N LYS A 6 1.81 -28.61 -23.98
CA LYS A 6 2.33 -27.46 -23.24
C LYS A 6 3.29 -26.58 -24.05
N ARG A 7 2.85 -26.13 -25.24
CA ARG A 7 3.54 -25.08 -26.01
C ARG A 7 2.86 -23.73 -25.82
N ALA A 8 3.67 -22.71 -25.55
CA ALA A 8 3.21 -21.33 -25.47
C ALA A 8 4.11 -20.43 -26.32
N VAL A 9 3.51 -19.52 -27.08
CA VAL A 9 4.21 -18.48 -27.83
C VAL A 9 4.00 -17.17 -27.10
N ILE A 10 5.06 -16.40 -26.90
CA ILE A 10 4.99 -15.07 -26.30
C ILE A 10 5.66 -14.06 -27.21
N TYR A 11 4.95 -12.98 -27.51
CA TYR A 11 5.49 -11.79 -28.18
C TYR A 11 5.72 -10.72 -27.13
N ARG A 12 6.98 -10.31 -26.91
CA ARG A 12 7.34 -9.30 -25.91
C ARG A 12 8.37 -8.33 -26.44
N MET A 13 8.34 -7.11 -25.90
CA MET A 13 9.35 -6.10 -26.23
C MET A 13 10.69 -6.46 -25.59
N VAL A 14 11.73 -6.44 -26.42
CA VAL A 14 13.13 -6.60 -26.01
C VAL A 14 13.95 -5.60 -26.80
N MET A 15 14.19 -4.43 -26.21
CA MET A 15 14.92 -3.33 -26.83
C MET A 15 16.08 -2.93 -25.93
N ASP A 16 17.20 -2.48 -26.50
CA ASP A 16 18.43 -2.19 -25.74
C ASP A 16 18.22 -1.19 -24.60
N LYS A 17 17.34 -0.19 -24.80
CA LYS A 17 17.05 0.86 -23.82
C LYS A 17 15.71 0.69 -23.09
N HIS A 18 14.99 -0.42 -23.29
CA HIS A 18 13.69 -0.62 -22.68
C HIS A 18 13.45 -2.08 -22.27
N VAL A 19 13.33 -2.29 -20.96
CA VAL A 19 12.97 -3.59 -20.36
C VAL A 19 11.46 -3.62 -20.14
N CYS A 20 10.77 -4.57 -20.78
CA CYS A 20 9.34 -4.79 -20.56
C CYS A 20 9.11 -5.70 -19.33
N PRO A 21 8.62 -5.17 -18.19
CA PRO A 21 8.46 -5.98 -16.97
C PRO A 21 7.40 -7.06 -17.13
N PHE A 22 6.29 -6.74 -17.80
CA PHE A 22 5.20 -7.69 -18.04
C PHE A 22 5.61 -8.82 -18.98
N GLY A 23 6.48 -8.56 -19.96
CA GLY A 23 7.08 -9.57 -20.83
C GLY A 23 7.89 -10.60 -20.05
N LEU A 24 8.74 -10.12 -19.15
CA LEU A 24 9.53 -10.99 -18.26
C LEU A 24 8.65 -11.79 -17.30
N LYS A 25 7.65 -11.15 -16.66
CA LYS A 25 6.71 -11.83 -15.76
C LYS A 25 5.89 -12.89 -16.48
N SER A 26 5.40 -12.62 -17.68
CA SER A 26 4.64 -13.58 -18.50
C SER A 26 5.50 -14.78 -18.90
N LYS A 27 6.74 -14.54 -19.36
CA LYS A 27 7.70 -15.60 -19.68
C LYS A 27 8.03 -16.46 -18.46
N HIS A 28 8.26 -15.83 -17.31
CA HIS A 28 8.50 -16.56 -16.06
C HIS A 28 7.29 -17.40 -15.66
N LEU A 29 6.08 -16.86 -15.71
CA LEU A 29 4.86 -17.57 -15.37
C LEU A 29 4.63 -18.81 -16.24
N LEU A 30 4.79 -18.68 -17.55
CA LEU A 30 4.74 -19.82 -18.48
C LEU A 30 5.77 -20.90 -18.12
N LYS A 31 7.01 -20.49 -17.79
CA LYS A 31 8.09 -21.40 -17.43
C LYS A 31 7.76 -22.16 -16.14
N THR A 32 7.25 -21.46 -15.13
CA THR A 32 6.86 -22.05 -13.84
C THR A 32 5.69 -23.02 -13.97
N LYS A 33 4.78 -22.83 -14.92
CA LYS A 33 3.68 -23.76 -15.22
C LYS A 33 4.09 -24.94 -16.12
N GLY A 34 5.37 -25.00 -16.50
CA GLY A 34 5.96 -26.10 -17.27
C GLY A 34 5.73 -26.03 -18.78
N TYR A 35 5.46 -24.83 -19.32
CA TYR A 35 5.33 -24.65 -20.77
C TYR A 35 6.69 -24.56 -21.46
N ARG A 36 6.78 -25.15 -22.65
CA ARG A 36 7.84 -24.86 -23.61
C ARG A 36 7.51 -23.55 -24.31
N ILE A 37 8.36 -22.55 -24.11
CA ILE A 37 8.11 -21.18 -24.54
C ILE A 37 8.84 -20.91 -25.85
N GLU A 38 8.10 -20.41 -26.83
CA GLU A 38 8.62 -19.77 -28.04
C GLU A 38 8.57 -18.26 -27.83
N ASP A 39 9.73 -17.62 -27.73
CA ASP A 39 9.88 -16.24 -27.29
C ASP A 39 10.23 -15.33 -28.48
N HIS A 40 9.22 -14.62 -29.00
CA HIS A 40 9.34 -13.70 -30.12
C HIS A 40 9.61 -12.27 -29.63
N TRP A 41 10.72 -11.70 -30.09
CA TRP A 41 11.18 -10.40 -29.63
C TRP A 41 10.74 -9.29 -30.57
N LEU A 42 10.04 -8.31 -30.00
CA LEU A 42 9.73 -7.04 -30.65
C LEU A 42 10.89 -6.08 -30.30
N THR A 43 11.83 -5.96 -31.23
CA THR A 43 13.12 -5.26 -31.01
C THR A 43 13.11 -3.78 -31.37
N SER A 44 11.98 -3.25 -31.85
CA SER A 44 11.82 -1.83 -32.14
C SER A 44 10.38 -1.37 -31.89
N ARG A 45 10.18 -0.06 -31.81
CA ARG A 45 8.84 0.52 -31.62
C ARG A 45 7.96 0.26 -32.85
N GLU A 46 8.53 0.39 -34.04
CA GLU A 46 7.85 0.13 -35.32
C GLU A 46 7.36 -1.32 -35.39
N LYS A 47 8.21 -2.30 -34.99
CA LYS A 47 7.81 -3.71 -34.91
C LYS A 47 6.70 -3.92 -33.87
N THR A 48 6.79 -3.23 -32.74
CA THR A 48 5.76 -3.32 -31.69
C THR A 48 4.43 -2.77 -32.17
N ASP A 49 4.42 -1.62 -32.82
CA ASP A 49 3.21 -0.98 -33.33
C ASP A 49 2.64 -1.74 -34.54
N ALA A 50 3.50 -2.33 -35.38
CA ALA A 50 3.07 -3.24 -36.44
C ALA A 50 2.39 -4.48 -35.86
N PHE A 51 2.99 -5.13 -34.87
CA PHE A 51 2.40 -6.29 -34.18
C PHE A 51 1.06 -5.95 -33.54
N LYS A 52 0.96 -4.79 -32.87
CA LYS A 52 -0.27 -4.28 -32.26
C LYS A 52 -1.40 -4.12 -33.28
N ARG A 53 -1.09 -3.51 -34.44
CA ARG A 53 -2.05 -3.33 -35.54
C ARG A 53 -2.48 -4.66 -36.14
N GLU A 54 -1.54 -5.56 -36.41
CA GLU A 54 -1.80 -6.87 -37.01
C GLU A 54 -2.71 -7.73 -36.13
N HIS A 55 -2.49 -7.71 -34.81
CA HIS A 55 -3.22 -8.54 -33.86
C HIS A 55 -4.40 -7.81 -33.19
N GLY A 56 -4.65 -6.54 -33.52
CA GLY A 56 -5.72 -5.73 -32.94
C GLY A 56 -5.60 -5.57 -31.43
N VAL A 57 -4.41 -5.27 -30.91
CA VAL A 57 -4.12 -5.15 -29.47
C VAL A 57 -3.45 -3.83 -29.11
N ASP A 58 -3.83 -3.26 -27.96
CA ASP A 58 -3.25 -1.99 -27.51
C ASP A 58 -1.92 -2.16 -26.76
N THR A 59 -1.68 -3.36 -26.24
CA THR A 59 -0.57 -3.64 -25.30
C THR A 59 0.24 -4.88 -25.68
N THR A 60 1.49 -4.91 -25.24
CA THR A 60 2.36 -6.08 -25.26
C THR A 60 2.90 -6.28 -23.83
N PRO A 61 3.25 -7.51 -23.41
CA PRO A 61 3.34 -8.73 -24.21
C PRO A 61 1.98 -9.33 -24.60
N GLN A 62 1.97 -10.25 -25.57
CA GLN A 62 0.82 -11.10 -25.88
C GLN A 62 1.25 -12.57 -25.84
N THR A 63 0.45 -13.39 -25.18
CA THR A 63 0.69 -14.82 -25.02
C THR A 63 -0.34 -15.63 -25.80
N PHE A 64 0.12 -16.68 -26.46
CA PHE A 64 -0.68 -17.64 -27.20
C PHE A 64 -0.38 -19.04 -26.68
N ILE A 65 -1.41 -19.85 -26.44
CA ILE A 65 -1.27 -21.24 -25.99
C ILE A 65 -2.11 -22.10 -26.93
N ALA A 66 -1.53 -23.16 -27.48
CA ALA A 66 -2.19 -24.03 -28.46
C ALA A 66 -2.85 -23.26 -29.64
N GLY A 67 -2.23 -22.18 -30.10
CA GLY A 67 -2.75 -21.33 -31.19
C GLY A 67 -3.85 -20.34 -30.77
N GLN A 68 -4.39 -20.45 -29.56
CA GLN A 68 -5.37 -19.50 -29.03
C GLN A 68 -4.68 -18.32 -28.34
N ARG A 69 -5.11 -17.10 -28.66
CA ARG A 69 -4.64 -15.88 -27.98
C ARG A 69 -5.21 -15.83 -26.56
N ILE A 70 -4.32 -15.86 -25.57
CA ILE A 70 -4.67 -15.70 -24.15
C ILE A 70 -4.71 -14.22 -23.77
N GLY A 71 -3.75 -13.43 -24.27
CA GLY A 71 -3.68 -11.99 -24.01
C GLY A 71 -2.39 -11.55 -23.31
N GLY A 72 -2.46 -10.41 -22.63
CA GLY A 72 -1.37 -9.87 -21.82
C GLY A 72 -1.13 -10.61 -20.51
N TYR A 73 -0.26 -10.07 -19.67
CA TYR A 73 0.13 -10.72 -18.41
C TYR A 73 -1.06 -11.00 -17.48
N GLU A 74 -2.02 -10.08 -17.37
CA GLU A 74 -3.19 -10.26 -16.51
C GLU A 74 -4.09 -11.39 -17.01
N ALA A 75 -4.43 -11.39 -18.29
CA ALA A 75 -5.22 -12.47 -18.90
C ALA A 75 -4.53 -13.84 -18.77
N LEU A 76 -3.19 -13.87 -18.89
CA LEU A 76 -2.41 -15.08 -18.67
C LEU A 76 -2.48 -15.59 -17.22
N ARG A 77 -2.52 -14.68 -16.24
CA ARG A 77 -2.75 -15.07 -14.84
C ARG A 77 -4.14 -15.67 -14.66
N THR A 78 -5.16 -15.03 -15.20
CA THR A 78 -6.55 -15.52 -15.16
C THR A 78 -6.65 -16.91 -15.79
N PHE A 79 -6.03 -17.12 -16.96
CA PHE A 79 -5.98 -18.42 -17.64
C PHE A 79 -5.43 -19.55 -16.74
N PHE A 80 -4.45 -19.25 -15.88
CA PHE A 80 -3.88 -20.23 -14.96
C PHE A 80 -4.63 -20.36 -13.63
N GLY A 81 -5.82 -19.76 -13.50
CA GLY A 81 -6.55 -19.69 -12.24
C GLY A 81 -5.76 -18.93 -11.17
N LEU A 82 -4.75 -18.15 -11.57
CA LEU A 82 -3.99 -17.26 -10.70
C LEU A 82 -4.64 -15.88 -10.67
N GLU A 83 -5.98 -15.84 -10.76
CA GLU A 83 -6.73 -14.63 -10.55
C GLU A 83 -6.08 -13.92 -9.37
N ALA A 84 -5.78 -12.63 -9.56
CA ALA A 84 -5.71 -11.76 -8.41
C ALA A 84 -7.12 -11.82 -7.86
N SER A 85 -7.42 -12.86 -7.06
CA SER A 85 -8.48 -12.74 -6.12
C SER A 85 -8.20 -11.39 -5.50
N HIS A 86 -9.22 -10.57 -5.54
CA HIS A 86 -9.37 -9.46 -4.66
C HIS A 86 -9.43 -10.02 -3.21
N ASN A 87 -8.52 -10.94 -2.84
CA ASN A 87 -8.28 -11.50 -1.53
C ASN A 87 -8.21 -10.28 -0.65
N ALA A 88 -9.20 -10.15 0.23
CA ALA A 88 -9.27 -9.06 1.18
C ALA A 88 -7.90 -8.86 1.85
N ILE A 89 -7.22 -9.97 2.16
CA ILE A 89 -5.86 -10.03 2.73
C ILE A 89 -4.83 -9.27 1.89
N GLY A 90 -4.81 -9.46 0.56
CA GLY A 90 -3.83 -8.83 -0.34
C GLY A 90 -3.89 -7.31 -0.31
N ARG A 91 -5.09 -6.75 -0.11
CA ARG A 91 -5.28 -5.29 0.01
C ARG A 91 -4.70 -4.73 1.30
N TYR A 92 -4.67 -5.51 2.38
CA TYR A 92 -4.13 -5.09 3.68
C TYR A 92 -2.62 -5.33 3.84
N VAL A 93 -1.97 -6.08 2.93
CA VAL A 93 -0.52 -6.37 3.00
C VAL A 93 0.32 -5.12 3.22
N PRO A 94 0.14 -4.00 2.49
CA PRO A 94 0.96 -2.81 2.70
C PRO A 94 0.86 -2.26 4.13
N VAL A 95 -0.35 -2.24 4.69
CA VAL A 95 -0.58 -1.73 6.06
C VAL A 95 -0.04 -2.71 7.10
N LEU A 96 -0.24 -4.01 6.88
CA LEU A 96 0.29 -5.04 7.76
C LEU A 96 1.83 -4.97 7.81
N CYS A 97 2.48 -4.74 6.66
CA CYS A 97 3.93 -4.53 6.61
C CYS A 97 4.37 -3.34 7.47
N VAL A 98 3.61 -2.23 7.46
CA VAL A 98 3.90 -1.06 8.31
C VAL A 98 3.80 -1.42 9.80
N PHE A 99 2.69 -2.03 10.22
CA PHE A 99 2.51 -2.40 11.62
C PHE A 99 3.52 -3.46 12.09
N ILE A 100 3.82 -4.46 11.28
CA ILE A 100 4.87 -5.44 11.59
C ILE A 100 6.22 -4.75 11.72
N THR A 101 6.56 -3.83 10.81
CA THR A 101 7.83 -3.09 10.86
C THR A 101 7.91 -2.23 12.12
N ALA A 102 6.83 -1.53 12.48
CA ALA A 102 6.74 -0.75 13.72
C ALA A 102 6.90 -1.64 14.96
N ALA A 103 6.26 -2.81 14.99
CA ALA A 103 6.35 -3.75 16.11
C ALA A 103 7.77 -4.29 16.27
N VAL A 104 8.39 -4.73 15.16
CA VAL A 104 9.78 -5.20 15.18
C VAL A 104 10.74 -4.08 15.63
N ALA A 105 10.57 -2.86 15.13
CA ALA A 105 11.39 -1.72 15.51
C ALA A 105 11.25 -1.40 17.01
N ALA A 106 10.03 -1.40 17.54
CA ALA A 106 9.77 -1.12 18.95
C ALA A 106 10.33 -2.21 19.88
N LEU A 107 10.14 -3.48 19.55
CA LEU A 107 10.70 -4.61 20.31
C LEU A 107 12.23 -4.62 20.25
N ALA A 108 12.82 -4.31 19.09
CA ALA A 108 14.27 -4.20 18.93
C ALA A 108 14.83 -3.03 19.75
N ALA A 109 14.19 -1.86 19.70
CA ALA A 109 14.58 -0.70 20.50
C ALA A 109 14.47 -1.00 22.00
N SER A 110 13.42 -1.69 22.43
CA SER A 110 13.25 -2.11 23.83
C SER A 110 14.33 -3.09 24.26
N THR A 111 14.66 -4.06 23.42
CA THR A 111 15.74 -5.01 23.68
C THR A 111 17.09 -4.29 23.77
N ALA A 112 17.36 -3.33 22.88
CA ALA A 112 18.60 -2.56 22.89
C ALA A 112 18.73 -1.63 24.12
N SER A 113 17.62 -1.07 24.60
CA SER A 113 17.62 -0.08 25.69
C SER A 113 17.50 -0.71 27.07
N PHE A 114 16.70 -1.77 27.20
CA PHE A 114 16.31 -2.38 28.48
C PHE A 114 16.72 -3.86 28.62
N GLY A 115 17.33 -4.46 27.60
CA GLY A 115 17.70 -5.88 27.61
C GLY A 115 16.52 -6.86 27.50
N THR A 116 15.29 -6.37 27.39
CA THR A 116 14.07 -7.18 27.24
C THR A 116 13.14 -6.58 26.18
N PRO A 117 12.52 -7.40 25.32
CA PRO A 117 11.66 -6.91 24.24
C PRO A 117 10.30 -6.40 24.76
N LEU A 118 9.76 -7.00 25.83
CA LEU A 118 8.41 -6.71 26.31
C LEU A 118 8.46 -5.73 27.48
N THR A 119 8.29 -4.45 27.18
CA THR A 119 8.20 -3.35 28.16
C THR A 119 7.03 -2.43 27.86
N VAL A 120 6.65 -1.55 28.80
CA VAL A 120 5.68 -0.48 28.53
C VAL A 120 6.18 0.44 27.41
N PHE A 121 7.47 0.80 27.43
CA PHE A 121 8.12 1.56 26.35
C PHE A 121 8.00 0.88 24.98
N SER A 122 8.08 -0.46 24.92
CA SER A 122 7.89 -1.19 23.65
C SER A 122 6.48 -1.00 23.08
N ALA A 123 5.46 -0.93 23.92
CA ALA A 123 4.08 -0.69 23.47
C ALA A 123 3.88 0.77 23.04
N GLU A 124 4.45 1.72 23.78
CA GLU A 124 4.45 3.15 23.47
C GLU A 124 5.16 3.42 22.13
N TRP A 125 6.37 2.88 21.96
CA TRP A 125 7.15 2.98 20.73
C TRP A 125 6.47 2.29 19.55
N PHE A 126 5.78 1.17 19.76
CA PHE A 126 5.01 0.55 18.69
C PHE A 126 3.98 1.52 18.10
N VAL A 127 3.21 2.19 18.96
CA VAL A 127 2.18 3.15 18.51
C VAL A 127 2.83 4.35 17.84
N SER A 128 3.81 4.97 18.48
CA SER A 128 4.41 6.21 17.98
C SER A 128 5.23 5.99 16.68
N ILE A 129 5.95 4.87 16.56
CA ILE A 129 6.65 4.48 15.32
C ILE A 129 5.64 4.15 14.22
N ALA A 130 4.55 3.44 14.51
CA ALA A 130 3.50 3.18 13.52
C ALA A 130 2.90 4.48 12.97
N MET A 131 2.62 5.46 13.84
CA MET A 131 2.18 6.80 13.44
C MET A 131 3.20 7.45 12.49
N MET A 132 4.49 7.45 12.85
CA MET A 132 5.54 8.04 12.00
C MET A 132 5.63 7.35 10.64
N LEU A 133 5.54 6.02 10.57
CA LEU A 133 5.61 5.28 9.32
C LEU A 133 4.39 5.52 8.43
N LEU A 134 3.18 5.54 8.99
CA LEU A 134 1.96 5.85 8.23
C LEU A 134 1.97 7.31 7.75
N ALA A 135 2.38 8.24 8.60
CA ALA A 135 2.54 9.64 8.23
C ALA A 135 3.60 9.82 7.13
N MET A 136 4.72 9.10 7.20
CA MET A 136 5.73 9.10 6.14
C MET A 136 5.15 8.65 4.79
N LEU A 137 4.29 7.61 4.77
CA LEU A 137 3.63 7.20 3.52
C LEU A 137 2.70 8.29 2.97
N LYS A 138 2.01 9.02 3.84
CA LYS A 138 1.19 10.19 3.44
C LYS A 138 2.06 11.32 2.87
N LEU A 139 3.26 11.53 3.43
CA LEU A 139 4.21 12.55 3.00
C LEU A 139 4.90 12.23 1.66
N GLN A 140 4.98 10.97 1.24
CA GLN A 140 5.61 10.59 -0.04
C GLN A 140 4.86 11.15 -1.26
N ASP A 141 3.54 11.26 -1.17
CA ASP A 141 2.69 11.85 -2.21
C ASP A 141 1.55 12.64 -1.55
N ILE A 142 1.88 13.85 -1.09
CA ILE A 142 0.98 14.71 -0.34
C ILE A 142 -0.25 15.11 -1.16
N GLU A 143 -0.10 15.33 -2.47
CA GLU A 143 -1.23 15.74 -3.33
C GLU A 143 -2.24 14.60 -3.49
N LYS A 144 -1.75 13.38 -3.66
CA LYS A 144 -2.61 12.21 -3.72
C LYS A 144 -3.28 11.94 -2.37
N PHE A 145 -2.52 12.07 -1.28
CA PHE A 145 -3.05 11.98 0.07
C PHE A 145 -4.17 13.00 0.32
N SER A 146 -3.88 14.29 0.11
CA SER A 146 -4.81 15.39 0.41
C SER A 146 -6.11 15.24 -0.37
N SER A 147 -6.02 14.90 -1.66
CA SER A 147 -7.17 14.64 -2.53
C SER A 147 -8.08 13.52 -2.00
N MET A 148 -7.48 12.42 -1.51
CA MET A 148 -8.25 11.31 -0.93
C MET A 148 -8.80 11.65 0.46
N PHE A 149 -8.00 12.33 1.29
CA PHE A 149 -8.35 12.70 2.65
C PHE A 149 -9.56 13.65 2.71
N LEU A 150 -9.62 14.62 1.78
CA LEU A 150 -10.78 15.49 1.57
C LEU A 150 -12.07 14.72 1.26
N GLY A 151 -11.98 13.47 0.79
CA GLY A 151 -13.14 12.63 0.49
C GLY A 151 -13.97 12.25 1.72
N TYR A 152 -13.35 12.23 2.92
CA TYR A 152 -14.01 11.77 4.15
C TYR A 152 -13.75 12.63 5.39
N ASP A 153 -12.61 13.30 5.50
CA ASP A 153 -12.29 14.06 6.72
C ASP A 153 -13.13 15.34 6.85
N LEU A 154 -13.82 15.48 7.98
CA LEU A 154 -14.78 16.56 8.21
C LEU A 154 -14.11 17.93 8.32
N LEU A 155 -12.94 18.01 8.97
CA LEU A 155 -12.20 19.28 9.12
C LEU A 155 -11.51 19.65 7.81
N ALA A 156 -10.90 18.68 7.13
CA ALA A 156 -10.23 18.89 5.85
C ALA A 156 -11.20 19.45 4.80
N ARG A 157 -12.43 18.93 4.76
CA ARG A 157 -13.48 19.43 3.86
C ARG A 157 -13.89 20.88 4.14
N ARG A 158 -13.77 21.31 5.40
CA ARG A 158 -14.07 22.68 5.81
C ARG A 158 -12.88 23.62 5.59
N TRP A 159 -11.66 23.12 5.76
CA TRP A 159 -10.43 23.87 5.67
C TRP A 159 -9.33 23.06 4.98
N VAL A 160 -9.24 23.21 3.66
CA VAL A 160 -8.32 22.45 2.80
C VAL A 160 -6.84 22.47 3.25
N PRO A 161 -6.27 23.59 3.74
CA PRO A 161 -4.90 23.60 4.26
C PRO A 161 -4.64 22.55 5.36
N TYR A 162 -5.65 22.17 6.14
CA TYR A 162 -5.52 21.08 7.11
C TYR A 162 -5.17 19.74 6.44
N ALA A 163 -5.70 19.46 5.25
CA ALA A 163 -5.38 18.24 4.51
C ALA A 163 -3.89 18.14 4.17
N TYR A 164 -3.23 19.27 3.95
CA TYR A 164 -1.79 19.33 3.70
C TYR A 164 -0.97 19.31 4.98
N ALA A 165 -1.48 19.91 6.06
CA ALA A 165 -0.80 19.95 7.36
C ALA A 165 -0.88 18.63 8.13
N TYR A 166 -1.97 17.88 8.00
CA TYR A 166 -2.24 16.63 8.73
C TYR A 166 -1.06 15.64 8.77
N PRO A 167 -0.45 15.25 7.64
CA PRO A 167 0.63 14.26 7.68
C PRO A 167 1.88 14.78 8.41
N PHE A 168 2.14 16.08 8.40
CA PHE A 168 3.23 16.68 9.19
C PHE A 168 2.90 16.68 10.68
N LEU A 169 1.66 17.02 11.05
CA LEU A 169 1.20 17.02 12.43
C LEU A 169 1.28 15.62 13.04
N GLU A 170 0.81 14.62 12.30
CA GLU A 170 0.86 13.22 12.72
C GLU A 170 2.29 12.70 12.85
N TRP A 171 3.14 12.96 11.86
CA TRP A 171 4.55 12.56 11.92
C TRP A 171 5.26 13.22 13.10
N SER A 172 5.05 14.52 13.30
CA SER A 172 5.67 15.29 14.39
C SER A 172 5.17 14.81 15.75
N ALA A 173 3.87 14.56 15.91
CA ALA A 173 3.32 14.00 17.13
C ALA A 173 3.94 12.62 17.43
N GLY A 174 4.00 11.73 16.44
CA GLY A 174 4.65 10.42 16.59
C GLY A 174 6.13 10.53 16.98
N ALA A 175 6.88 11.47 16.38
CA ALA A 175 8.28 11.69 16.72
C ALA A 175 8.45 12.20 18.17
N LEU A 176 7.66 13.19 18.58
CA LEU A 176 7.69 13.74 19.94
C LEU A 176 7.27 12.70 20.98
N MET A 177 6.24 11.89 20.69
CA MET A 177 5.78 10.81 21.55
C MET A 177 6.83 9.69 21.68
N THR A 178 7.52 9.33 20.59
CA THR A 178 8.60 8.33 20.62
C THR A 178 9.76 8.78 21.51
N ALA A 179 10.12 10.06 21.42
CA ALA A 179 11.21 10.64 22.20
C ALA A 179 10.79 11.02 23.64
N HIS A 180 9.49 10.93 23.97
CA HIS A 180 8.92 11.43 25.23
C HIS A 180 9.30 12.89 25.54
N ILE A 181 9.33 13.74 24.50
CA ILE A 181 9.64 15.18 24.65
C ILE A 181 8.44 16.03 24.27
N LEU A 182 8.34 17.22 24.88
CA LEU A 182 7.27 18.20 24.64
C LEU A 182 5.85 17.58 24.68
N PRO A 183 5.47 16.83 25.74
CA PRO A 183 4.14 16.20 25.84
C PRO A 183 3.01 17.22 25.78
N TRP A 184 3.24 18.44 26.28
CA TRP A 184 2.30 19.56 26.18
C TRP A 184 1.95 19.94 24.73
N LEU A 185 2.81 19.62 23.76
CA LEU A 185 2.58 19.86 22.35
C LEU A 185 2.09 18.59 21.64
N ALA A 186 2.73 17.45 21.90
CA ALA A 186 2.41 16.19 21.25
C ALA A 186 0.99 15.69 21.58
N ILE A 187 0.58 15.77 22.85
CA ILE A 187 -0.71 15.26 23.32
C ILE A 187 -1.89 16.03 22.68
N PRO A 188 -1.94 17.39 22.71
CA PRO A 188 -3.03 18.11 22.06
C PRO A 188 -3.11 17.88 20.56
N ILE A 189 -1.98 17.78 19.86
CA ILE A 189 -1.95 17.49 18.42
C ILE A 189 -2.57 16.11 18.16
N ALA A 190 -2.05 15.06 18.81
CA ALA A 190 -2.51 13.68 18.62
C ALA A 190 -4.00 13.51 18.98
N LEU A 191 -4.45 14.10 20.10
CA LEU A 191 -5.86 14.07 20.49
C LEU A 191 -6.76 14.76 19.48
N SER A 192 -6.33 15.93 18.98
CA SER A 192 -7.14 16.73 18.07
C SER A 192 -7.29 16.05 16.72
N ILE A 193 -6.17 15.68 16.07
CA ILE A 193 -6.20 15.05 14.75
C ILE A 193 -6.81 13.64 14.82
N GLY A 194 -6.54 12.90 15.90
CA GLY A 194 -7.07 11.56 16.10
C GLY A 194 -8.57 11.56 16.39
N SER A 195 -9.08 12.49 17.21
CA SER A 195 -10.52 12.57 17.50
C SER A 195 -11.30 13.00 16.26
N ILE A 196 -10.83 14.02 15.55
CA ILE A 196 -11.46 14.48 14.31
C ILE A 196 -11.44 13.38 13.25
N GLY A 197 -10.30 12.70 13.08
CA GLY A 197 -10.15 11.59 12.14
C GLY A 197 -11.04 10.41 12.50
N ALA A 198 -11.11 10.01 13.78
CA ALA A 198 -11.97 8.93 14.25
C ALA A 198 -13.45 9.23 13.96
N VAL A 199 -13.93 10.43 14.30
CA VAL A 199 -15.31 10.86 14.03
C VAL A 199 -15.58 10.89 12.52
N SER A 200 -14.63 11.39 11.73
CA SER A 200 -14.75 11.46 10.28
C SER A 200 -14.85 10.09 9.61
N VAL A 201 -13.97 9.16 9.99
CA VAL A 201 -14.00 7.77 9.50
C VAL A 201 -15.27 7.07 9.96
N TYR A 202 -15.65 7.24 11.22
CA TYR A 202 -16.87 6.65 11.76
C TYR A 202 -18.10 7.11 10.97
N TYR A 203 -18.22 8.41 10.75
CA TYR A 203 -19.32 8.99 10.00
C TYR A 203 -19.33 8.54 8.53
N ALA A 204 -18.18 8.56 7.85
CA ALA A 204 -18.09 8.16 6.43
C ALA A 204 -18.42 6.66 6.21
N VAL A 205 -17.92 5.79 7.09
CA VAL A 205 -18.02 4.33 6.90
C VAL A 205 -19.30 3.77 7.53
N TYR A 206 -19.62 4.12 8.77
CA TYR A 206 -20.72 3.48 9.50
C TYR A 206 -22.06 4.21 9.33
N VAL A 207 -22.04 5.54 9.16
CA VAL A 207 -23.27 6.33 8.97
C VAL A 207 -23.60 6.46 7.48
N GLN A 208 -22.63 6.90 6.67
CA GLN A 208 -22.87 7.15 5.24
C GLN A 208 -22.67 5.90 4.36
N LYS A 209 -22.13 4.80 4.92
CA LYS A 209 -21.88 3.54 4.20
C LYS A 209 -21.10 3.75 2.90
N ARG A 210 -20.13 4.66 2.89
CA ARG A 210 -19.32 4.95 1.71
C ARG A 210 -18.17 3.95 1.56
N GLU A 211 -18.04 3.38 0.38
CA GLU A 211 -16.88 2.57 0.01
C GLU A 211 -15.74 3.48 -0.47
N LEU A 212 -14.92 3.95 0.47
CA LEU A 212 -13.76 4.79 0.19
C LEU A 212 -12.46 4.02 0.39
N LYS A 213 -11.37 4.50 -0.23
CA LYS A 213 -10.02 3.95 0.00
C LYS A 213 -9.33 4.72 1.13
N CYS A 214 -8.55 4.01 1.96
CA CYS A 214 -7.72 4.57 3.03
C CYS A 214 -6.65 5.48 2.40
N ALA A 215 -6.58 6.74 2.82
CA ALA A 215 -5.45 7.62 2.45
C ALA A 215 -4.16 7.28 3.26
N CYS A 216 -4.28 6.38 4.23
CA CYS A 216 -3.28 6.05 5.26
C CYS A 216 -1.96 5.48 4.72
N VAL A 217 -1.99 4.95 3.49
CA VAL A 217 -0.84 4.43 2.76
C VAL A 217 -0.44 5.31 1.57
N GLY A 218 -0.63 6.63 1.69
CA GLY A 218 -0.24 7.60 0.64
C GLY A 218 -1.05 7.47 -0.66
N GLY A 219 -2.26 6.92 -0.58
CA GLY A 219 -3.15 6.73 -1.72
C GLY A 219 -2.70 5.69 -2.77
N ALA A 220 -1.57 5.01 -2.58
CA ALA A 220 -1.09 3.95 -3.47
C ALA A 220 -1.76 2.59 -3.25
N GLY A 221 -2.46 2.40 -2.12
CA GLY A 221 -3.10 1.14 -1.76
C GLY A 221 -4.61 1.11 -1.97
N ASP A 222 -5.13 -0.06 -2.31
CA ASP A 222 -6.58 -0.36 -2.42
C ASP A 222 -7.18 -0.81 -1.08
N VAL A 223 -6.62 -0.33 0.04
CA VAL A 223 -7.10 -0.64 1.39
C VAL A 223 -8.45 0.06 1.58
N PRO A 224 -9.53 -0.64 1.93
CA PRO A 224 -10.80 0.01 2.22
C PRO A 224 -10.70 0.87 3.49
N LEU A 225 -11.27 2.07 3.43
CA LEU A 225 -11.46 2.95 4.58
C LEU A 225 -12.39 2.24 5.57
N GLY A 226 -11.99 2.15 6.84
CA GLY A 226 -12.77 1.40 7.83
C GLY A 226 -11.96 1.07 9.07
N PHE A 227 -11.96 -0.21 9.43
CA PHE A 227 -11.37 -0.71 10.68
C PHE A 227 -9.91 -0.27 10.89
N VAL A 228 -9.09 -0.32 9.83
CA VAL A 228 -7.67 0.05 9.90
C VAL A 228 -7.50 1.52 10.28
N SER A 229 -8.14 2.43 9.54
CA SER A 229 -8.06 3.88 9.80
C SER A 229 -8.68 4.26 11.14
N LEU A 230 -9.75 3.58 11.53
CA LEU A 230 -10.38 3.80 12.83
C LEU A 230 -9.42 3.38 13.96
N THR A 231 -8.79 2.22 13.84
CA THR A 231 -7.81 1.71 14.81
C THR A 231 -6.61 2.64 14.93
N GLU A 232 -6.09 3.15 13.82
CA GLU A 232 -5.01 4.14 13.80
C GLU A 232 -5.38 5.42 14.57
N ASN A 233 -6.57 5.98 14.32
CA ASN A 233 -7.02 7.16 15.05
C ASN A 233 -7.23 6.88 16.55
N LEU A 234 -7.74 5.69 16.89
CA LEU A 234 -7.88 5.26 18.28
C LEU A 234 -6.53 5.04 18.97
N PHE A 235 -5.51 4.58 18.25
CA PHE A 235 -4.14 4.48 18.78
C PHE A 235 -3.56 5.85 19.11
N MET A 236 -3.76 6.86 18.25
CA MET A 236 -3.35 8.23 18.54
C MET A 236 -4.03 8.77 19.80
N ILE A 237 -5.35 8.60 19.91
CA ILE A 237 -6.12 9.04 21.08
C ILE A 237 -5.66 8.28 22.34
N GLY A 238 -5.56 6.95 22.25
CA GLY A 238 -5.19 6.09 23.37
C GLY A 238 -3.80 6.40 23.90
N MET A 239 -2.82 6.57 23.00
CA MET A 239 -1.45 6.95 23.38
C MET A 239 -1.39 8.35 23.99
N ALA A 240 -2.16 9.31 23.47
CA ALA A 240 -2.18 10.65 24.01
C ALA A 240 -2.84 10.72 25.40
N LEU A 241 -3.94 9.97 25.62
CA LEU A 241 -4.55 9.81 26.94
C LEU A 241 -3.62 9.07 27.91
N TRP A 242 -2.92 8.06 27.43
CA TRP A 242 -1.94 7.32 28.23
C TRP A 242 -0.81 8.21 28.73
N MET A 243 -0.20 9.00 27.83
CA MET A 243 0.85 9.98 28.21
C MET A 243 0.31 11.10 29.12
N LEU A 244 -0.98 11.43 29.04
CA LEU A 244 -1.61 12.41 29.93
C LEU A 244 -1.77 11.86 31.36
N ILE A 245 -2.13 10.57 31.50
CA ILE A 245 -2.33 9.91 32.80
C ILE A 245 -0.98 9.51 33.43
N ARG A 246 -0.01 9.11 32.60
CA ARG A 246 1.38 8.85 32.99
C ARG A 246 2.32 9.84 32.32
N PRO A 247 2.43 11.08 32.83
CA PRO A 247 3.56 11.92 32.48
C PRO A 247 4.83 11.23 32.98
N ILE A 248 5.64 10.73 32.06
CA ILE A 248 7.00 10.22 32.33
C ILE A 248 7.92 11.40 32.56
#